data_AF-A0A5D2NMS4-F1
#
_entry.id   AF-A0A5D2NMS4-F1
#
_cell.length_a   1.000
_cell.length_b   1.000
_cell.length_c   1.000
_cell.angle_alpha   90.00
_cell.angle_beta   90.00
_cell.angle_gamma   90.00
#
_symmetry.space_group_name_H-M   'P 1'
#
loop_
_entity.id
_entity.type
_entity.pdbx_description
1 polymer ?
#
loop_
_entity_poly.entity_id
_entity_poly.type
_entity_poly.pdbx_seq_one_letter_code
_entity_poly.pdbx_strand_id
1 'polypeptide(L)'
;MAVQVQGSVLGNTSILLCLSKAPSPPFPMLIPLRLHKAKRCCFVAAHSTSSTKAAPLSCNHRESGRPLANFPPDIWGDRFLTLSFDISELNRCSRQVEVLKETVKDMLMASTTDPLHNVLLINSLCRLGVSYHFETEIEQQLTHCFD
;
A
#
# COMPACT_ATOMS: atom_id res chain seq x y z
N MET A 1 -37.80 -53.53 11.93
CA MET A 1 -36.96 -53.43 10.73
C MET A 1 -35.83 -52.48 11.04
N ALA A 2 -34.64 -53.01 11.27
CA ALA A 2 -33.41 -52.25 11.39
C ALA A 2 -32.67 -52.40 10.05
N VAL A 3 -32.25 -51.29 9.46
CA VAL A 3 -31.24 -51.30 8.39
C VAL A 3 -30.09 -50.45 8.87
N GLN A 4 -29.04 -51.16 9.27
CA GLN A 4 -27.71 -50.63 9.54
C GLN A 4 -26.97 -50.56 8.20
N VAL A 5 -26.46 -49.40 7.82
CA VAL A 5 -25.41 -49.28 6.81
C VAL A 5 -24.20 -48.67 7.49
N GLN A 6 -23.25 -49.54 7.85
CA GLN A 6 -21.87 -49.16 8.11
C GLN A 6 -21.20 -48.80 6.78
N GLY A 7 -20.68 -47.58 6.70
CA GLY A 7 -19.75 -47.13 5.67
C GLY A 7 -18.72 -46.24 6.32
N SER A 8 -17.48 -46.69 6.29
CA SER A 8 -16.36 -46.23 7.11
C SER A 8 -15.84 -44.85 6.74
N VAL A 9 -15.37 -44.18 7.78
CA VAL A 9 -14.55 -42.96 7.84
C VAL A 9 -13.34 -42.97 6.89
N LEU A 10 -13.09 -41.80 6.25
CA LEU A 10 -11.83 -41.02 6.16
C LEU A 10 -11.60 -40.52 4.72
N GLY A 11 -11.54 -39.21 4.52
CA GLY A 11 -11.07 -38.65 3.24
C GLY A 11 -11.75 -37.35 2.80
N ASN A 12 -11.59 -36.30 3.60
CA ASN A 12 -11.46 -34.92 3.14
C ASN A 12 -11.02 -34.75 1.66
N THR A 13 -11.89 -34.17 0.83
CA THR A 13 -11.48 -33.48 -0.41
C THR A 13 -12.08 -32.08 -0.43
N SER A 14 -11.23 -31.12 -0.11
CA SER A 14 -11.44 -29.69 -0.14
C SER A 14 -12.01 -29.22 -1.48
N ILE A 15 -13.12 -28.48 -1.43
CA ILE A 15 -13.45 -27.49 -2.45
C ILE A 15 -12.47 -26.33 -2.22
N LEU A 16 -11.35 -26.34 -2.94
CA LEU A 16 -10.43 -25.21 -3.03
C LEU A 16 -11.08 -24.13 -3.91
N LEU A 17 -12.06 -23.41 -3.36
CA LEU A 17 -12.28 -22.03 -3.80
C LEU A 17 -11.15 -21.23 -3.19
N CYS A 18 -10.08 -21.08 -3.97
CA CYS A 18 -8.94 -20.22 -3.69
C CYS A 18 -9.38 -18.75 -3.63
N LEU A 19 -10.11 -18.37 -2.59
CA LEU A 19 -9.87 -17.09 -1.94
C LEU A 19 -8.70 -17.31 -1.01
N SER A 20 -7.52 -17.60 -1.59
CA SER A 20 -6.29 -17.29 -0.88
C SER A 20 -6.47 -15.85 -0.44
N LYS A 21 -6.47 -15.62 0.87
CA LYS A 21 -6.10 -14.35 1.46
C LYS A 21 -4.86 -13.92 0.69
N ALA A 22 -5.04 -13.10 -0.33
CA ALA A 22 -3.91 -12.55 -1.05
C ALA A 22 -3.14 -11.85 0.07
N PRO A 23 -1.83 -12.11 0.22
CA PRO A 23 -1.01 -11.23 1.02
C PRO A 23 -1.36 -9.84 0.49
N SER A 24 -1.94 -9.00 1.35
CA SER A 24 -2.12 -7.61 0.99
C SER A 24 -0.78 -7.19 0.38
N PRO A 25 -0.76 -6.65 -0.86
CA PRO A 25 0.48 -6.11 -1.36
C PRO A 25 0.97 -5.22 -0.23
N PRO A 26 2.25 -5.30 0.18
CA PRO A 26 2.74 -4.36 1.16
C PRO A 26 2.40 -3.02 0.55
N PHE A 27 1.41 -2.32 1.12
CA PHE A 27 1.28 -0.89 0.96
C PHE A 27 2.72 -0.41 1.07
N PRO A 28 3.21 0.44 0.16
CA PRO A 28 4.55 0.97 0.31
C PRO A 28 4.55 1.78 1.61
N MET A 29 4.79 1.07 2.70
CA MET A 29 5.32 1.56 3.95
C MET A 29 6.57 2.24 3.47
N LEU A 30 6.48 3.57 3.34
CA LEU A 30 7.58 4.46 3.12
C LEU A 30 8.75 3.92 3.92
N ILE A 31 9.66 3.23 3.23
CA ILE A 31 10.90 2.77 3.83
C ILE A 31 11.55 4.08 4.27
N PRO A 32 11.75 4.32 5.58
CA PRO A 32 12.54 5.46 5.98
C PRO A 32 13.90 5.22 5.35
N LEU A 33 14.28 6.07 4.39
CA LEU A 33 15.64 6.07 3.86
C LEU A 33 16.55 6.10 5.08
N ARG A 34 17.28 5.01 5.28
CA ARG A 34 18.29 4.89 6.32
C ARG A 34 19.26 6.03 6.08
N LEU A 35 19.13 7.11 6.85
CA LEU A 35 20.09 8.20 6.90
C LEU A 35 21.37 7.60 7.45
N HIS A 36 22.24 7.11 6.56
CA HIS A 36 23.59 6.75 6.91
C HIS A 36 24.23 8.01 7.52
N LYS A 37 24.58 7.95 8.81
CA LYS A 37 25.20 9.05 9.54
C LYS A 37 26.26 9.70 8.66
N ALA A 38 26.01 10.96 8.29
CA ALA A 38 27.02 11.80 7.68
C ALA A 38 28.18 11.91 8.69
N LYS A 39 29.32 11.31 8.34
CA LYS A 39 30.57 11.65 9.00
C LYS A 39 30.79 13.12 8.68
N ARG A 40 30.76 13.98 9.72
CA ARG A 40 31.15 15.38 9.64
C ARG A 40 32.51 15.46 8.94
N CYS A 41 32.52 15.93 7.70
CA CYS A 41 33.70 16.59 7.14
C CYS A 41 33.50 18.07 7.39
N CYS A 42 34.32 18.63 8.27
CA CYS A 42 34.33 20.04 8.60
C CYS A 42 34.59 20.84 7.32
N PHE A 43 33.59 21.57 6.84
CA PHE A 43 33.79 22.63 5.87
C PHE A 43 34.41 23.81 6.62
N VAL A 44 35.74 23.82 6.73
CA VAL A 44 36.45 25.03 7.12
C VAL A 44 36.49 25.92 5.89
N ALA A 45 35.88 27.10 5.99
CA ALA A 45 35.97 28.14 4.98
C ALA A 45 37.44 28.56 4.83
N ALA A 46 38.08 28.14 3.74
CA ALA A 46 39.36 28.68 3.32
C ALA A 46 39.10 29.89 2.41
N HIS A 47 39.16 31.06 3.01
CA HIS A 47 39.45 32.31 2.32
C HIS A 47 40.91 32.19 1.91
N SER A 48 41.25 32.21 0.61
CA SER A 48 42.59 32.62 0.17
C SER A 48 42.64 32.89 -1.32
N THR A 49 43.05 34.12 -1.61
CA THR A 49 43.71 34.53 -2.84
C THR A 49 44.97 33.70 -3.10
N SER A 50 45.19 33.33 -4.36
CA SER A 50 46.46 33.35 -5.10
C SER A 50 46.70 32.12 -5.99
N SER A 51 47.13 32.46 -7.20
CA SER A 51 47.55 31.61 -8.32
C SER A 51 48.72 30.70 -7.95
N THR A 52 48.64 29.42 -8.34
CA THR A 52 49.78 28.66 -8.92
C THR A 52 49.25 27.36 -9.55
N LYS A 53 49.60 27.11 -10.82
CA LYS A 53 49.22 25.91 -11.58
C LYS A 53 50.02 24.69 -11.09
N ALA A 54 49.34 23.60 -10.75
CA ALA A 54 49.96 22.28 -10.59
C ALA A 54 49.60 21.39 -11.80
N ALA A 55 50.60 20.72 -12.37
CA ALA A 55 50.46 19.82 -13.52
C ALA A 55 49.76 18.51 -13.13
N PRO A 56 49.01 17.85 -14.04
CA PRO A 56 48.32 16.61 -13.71
C PRO A 56 49.28 15.42 -13.80
N LEU A 57 49.27 14.58 -12.76
CA LEU A 57 49.89 13.26 -12.78
C LEU A 57 49.09 12.35 -13.70
N SER A 58 49.73 11.87 -14.76
CA SER A 58 49.18 10.85 -15.67
C SER A 58 49.21 9.48 -15.00
N CYS A 59 48.02 8.91 -14.76
CA CYS A 59 47.87 7.50 -14.45
C CYS A 59 47.20 6.80 -15.65
N ASN A 60 48.00 6.05 -16.41
CA ASN A 60 47.50 5.14 -17.44
C ASN A 60 46.90 3.90 -16.78
N HIS A 61 45.80 4.05 -16.04
CA HIS A 61 44.95 2.93 -15.69
C HIS A 61 43.93 2.80 -16.82
N ARG A 62 43.94 1.68 -17.54
CA ARG A 62 42.82 1.30 -18.40
C ARG A 62 41.63 1.04 -17.48
N GLU A 63 40.96 2.12 -17.10
CA GLU A 63 39.66 2.11 -16.48
C GLU A 63 38.74 1.38 -17.47
N SER A 64 38.51 0.09 -17.24
CA SER A 64 37.29 -0.55 -17.70
C SER A 64 36.16 0.13 -16.93
N GLY A 65 35.82 1.33 -17.38
CA GLY A 65 34.89 2.23 -16.72
C GLY A 65 33.53 1.56 -16.66
N ARG A 66 32.94 1.52 -15.47
CA ARG A 66 31.51 1.20 -15.34
C ARG A 66 30.75 2.12 -16.30
N PRO A 67 29.89 1.59 -17.19
CA PRO A 67 29.09 2.42 -18.09
C PRO A 67 28.34 3.51 -17.32
N LEU A 68 28.33 4.73 -17.87
CA LEU A 68 27.59 5.84 -17.28
C LEU A 68 26.09 5.51 -17.28
N ALA A 69 25.46 5.65 -16.11
CA ALA A 69 24.03 5.52 -15.97
C ALA A 69 23.34 6.78 -16.53
N ASN A 70 22.69 6.67 -17.70
CA ASN A 70 21.93 7.75 -18.32
C ASN A 70 20.43 7.61 -18.02
N PHE A 71 20.06 7.62 -16.74
CA PHE A 71 18.67 7.56 -16.32
C PHE A 71 18.04 8.97 -16.34
N PRO A 72 16.74 9.08 -16.63
CA PRO A 72 16.04 10.35 -16.50
C PRO A 72 16.08 10.83 -15.04
N PRO A 73 16.06 12.16 -14.80
CA PRO A 73 15.99 12.70 -13.45
C PRO A 73 14.68 12.30 -12.77
N ASP A 74 14.69 12.28 -11.44
CA ASP A 74 13.48 12.03 -10.67
C ASP A 74 12.44 13.14 -10.92
N ILE A 75 11.21 12.72 -11.22
CA ILE A 75 10.10 13.64 -11.52
C ILE A 75 9.51 14.29 -10.27
N TRP A 76 9.75 13.69 -9.10
CA TRP A 76 9.18 14.15 -7.84
C TRP A 76 10.12 15.06 -7.05
N GLY A 77 11.42 14.82 -7.15
CA GLY A 77 12.45 15.50 -6.38
C GLY A 77 12.12 15.48 -4.89
N ASP A 78 12.32 16.62 -4.24
CA ASP A 78 12.12 16.75 -2.80
C ASP A 78 10.67 17.10 -2.40
N ARG A 79 9.71 17.07 -3.34
CA ARG A 79 8.35 17.56 -3.15
C ARG A 79 7.61 16.89 -1.99
N PHE A 80 7.92 15.63 -1.71
CA PHE A 80 7.28 14.86 -0.63
C PHE A 80 8.12 14.77 0.65
N LEU A 81 9.28 15.44 0.71
CA LEU A 81 10.11 15.44 1.93
C LEU A 81 9.50 16.27 3.06
N THR A 82 8.69 17.26 2.72
CA THR A 82 7.97 18.11 3.68
C THR A 82 6.50 18.16 3.32
N LEU A 83 5.66 17.66 4.23
CA LEU A 83 4.21 17.71 4.11
C LEU A 83 3.67 18.58 5.25
N SER A 84 2.95 19.64 4.91
CA SER A 84 2.20 20.45 5.87
C SER A 84 0.72 20.10 5.77
N PHE A 85 0.10 19.74 6.88
CA PHE A 85 -1.32 19.44 6.95
C PHE A 85 -2.02 20.44 7.87
N ASP A 86 -3.22 20.87 7.47
CA ASP A 86 -4.14 21.51 8.39
C ASP A 86 -4.82 20.42 9.25
N ILE A 87 -4.35 20.29 10.48
CA ILE A 87 -4.85 19.30 11.44
C ILE A 87 -6.34 19.54 11.74
N SER A 88 -6.81 20.79 11.73
CA SER A 88 -8.22 21.11 11.98
C SER A 88 -9.11 20.56 10.87
N GLU A 89 -8.74 20.79 9.61
CA GLU A 89 -9.47 20.25 8.47
C GLU A 89 -9.43 18.73 8.40
N LEU A 90 -8.29 18.12 8.75
CA LEU A 90 -8.18 16.66 8.84
C LEU A 90 -9.13 16.09 9.90
N ASN A 91 -9.19 16.70 11.09
CA ASN A 91 -10.11 16.29 12.14
C ASN A 91 -11.58 16.45 11.74
N ARG A 92 -11.92 17.54 11.03
CA ARG A 92 -13.26 17.77 10.50
C ARG A 92 -13.64 16.68 9.49
N CYS A 93 -12.73 16.36 8.56
CA CYS A 93 -12.91 15.29 7.59
C CYS A 93 -13.09 13.92 8.27
N SER A 94 -12.24 13.60 9.26
CA SER A 94 -12.34 12.36 10.02
C SER A 94 -13.70 12.19 10.70
N ARG A 95 -14.26 13.23 11.30
CA ARG A 95 -15.61 13.18 11.88
C ARG A 95 -16.69 12.92 10.83
N GLN A 96 -16.59 13.54 9.66
CA GLN A 96 -17.52 13.30 8.56
C GLN A 96 -17.44 11.87 8.05
N VAL A 97 -16.23 11.31 7.94
CA VAL A 97 -16.02 9.91 7.53
C VAL A 97 -16.73 8.95 8.48
N GLU A 98 -16.66 9.16 9.81
CA GLU A 98 -17.36 8.28 10.76
C GLU A 98 -18.89 8.31 10.59
N VAL A 99 -19.48 9.48 10.31
CA VAL A 99 -20.92 9.59 10.02
C VAL A 99 -21.28 8.87 8.72
N LEU A 100 -20.47 9.06 7.66
CA LEU A 100 -20.71 8.42 6.37
C LEU A 100 -20.53 6.90 6.45
N LYS A 101 -19.60 6.40 7.28
CA LYS A 101 -19.42 4.96 7.49
C LYS A 101 -20.71 4.30 7.99
N GLU A 102 -21.37 4.91 8.97
CA GLU A 102 -22.63 4.36 9.49
C GLU A 102 -23.74 4.40 8.42
N THR A 103 -23.83 5.49 7.65
CA THR A 103 -24.81 5.59 6.55
C THR A 103 -24.60 4.50 5.50
N VAL A 104 -23.34 4.24 5.11
CA VAL A 104 -23.01 3.19 4.13
C VAL A 104 -23.31 1.79 4.71
N LYS A 105 -23.08 1.60 6.01
CA LYS A 105 -23.42 0.35 6.69
C LYS A 105 -24.93 0.09 6.66
N ASP A 106 -25.74 1.10 6.95
CA ASP A 106 -27.20 1.01 6.85
C ASP A 106 -27.65 0.68 5.43
N MET A 107 -27.03 1.31 4.42
CA MET A 107 -27.30 0.99 3.01
C MET A 107 -26.96 -0.46 2.66
N LEU A 108 -25.83 -0.99 3.16
CA LEU A 108 -25.46 -2.40 2.98
C LEU A 108 -26.53 -3.32 3.58
N MET A 109 -26.96 -3.07 4.82
CA MET A 109 -27.97 -3.89 5.48
C MET A 109 -29.34 -3.83 4.77
N ALA A 110 -29.74 -2.65 4.30
CA ALA A 110 -30.99 -2.47 3.56
C ALA A 110 -30.97 -3.19 2.19
N SER A 111 -29.80 -3.20 1.53
CA SER A 111 -29.64 -3.79 0.19
C SER A 111 -29.77 -5.32 0.15
N THR A 112 -29.68 -6.02 1.30
CA THR A 112 -29.79 -7.50 1.40
C THR A 112 -31.04 -8.08 0.72
N THR A 113 -32.11 -7.28 0.61
CA THR A 113 -33.39 -7.72 0.02
C THR A 113 -33.32 -7.88 -1.50
N ASP A 114 -32.38 -7.19 -2.17
CA ASP A 114 -32.16 -7.28 -3.61
C ASP A 114 -30.69 -7.67 -3.88
N PRO A 115 -30.41 -8.95 -4.19
CA PRO A 115 -29.05 -9.44 -4.41
C PRO A 115 -28.29 -8.69 -5.51
N LEU A 116 -28.98 -8.24 -6.57
CA LEU A 116 -28.33 -7.50 -7.64
C LEU A 116 -27.86 -6.14 -7.12
N HIS A 117 -28.76 -5.40 -6.46
CA HIS A 117 -28.42 -4.10 -5.88
C HIS A 117 -27.32 -4.20 -4.82
N ASN A 118 -27.36 -5.24 -3.98
CA ASN A 118 -26.32 -5.54 -2.99
C ASN A 118 -24.94 -5.74 -3.64
N VAL A 119 -24.84 -6.61 -4.65
CA VAL A 119 -23.58 -6.87 -5.35
C VAL A 119 -23.05 -5.60 -6.05
N LEU A 120 -23.93 -4.77 -6.62
CA LEU A 120 -23.53 -3.48 -7.20
C LEU A 120 -23.02 -2.48 -6.16
N LEU A 121 -23.62 -2.43 -4.98
CA LEU A 121 -23.16 -1.60 -3.87
C LEU A 121 -21.76 -2.07 -3.41
N ILE A 122 -21.57 -3.36 -3.18
CA ILE A 122 -20.27 -3.94 -2.81
C ILE A 122 -19.20 -3.64 -3.87
N ASN A 123 -19.53 -3.83 -5.15
CA ASN A 123 -18.62 -3.50 -6.25
C ASN A 123 -18.22 -2.02 -6.23
N SER A 124 -19.16 -1.13 -5.92
CA SER A 124 -18.89 0.32 -5.80
C SER A 124 -17.93 0.61 -4.65
N LEU A 125 -18.12 0.00 -3.48
CA LEU A 125 -17.22 0.16 -2.33
C LEU A 125 -15.80 -0.33 -2.63
N CYS A 126 -15.67 -1.48 -3.30
CA CYS A 126 -14.38 -2.02 -3.73
C CYS A 126 -13.66 -1.09 -4.72
N ARG A 127 -14.37 -0.57 -5.73
CA ARG A 127 -13.78 0.33 -6.73
C ARG A 127 -13.42 1.71 -6.19
N LEU A 128 -14.12 2.17 -5.15
CA LEU A 128 -13.77 3.38 -4.40
C LEU A 128 -12.58 3.18 -3.45
N GLY A 129 -12.16 1.93 -3.21
CA GLY A 129 -11.07 1.62 -2.28
C GLY A 129 -11.44 1.81 -0.81
N VAL A 130 -12.73 1.80 -0.47
CA VAL A 130 -13.24 2.01 0.91
C VAL A 130 -13.86 0.75 1.51
N SER A 131 -13.86 -0.37 0.77
CA SER A 131 -14.44 -1.64 1.23
C SER A 131 -13.79 -2.20 2.49
N TYR A 132 -12.54 -1.85 2.79
CA TYR A 132 -11.82 -2.29 4.00
C TYR A 132 -12.50 -1.84 5.31
N HIS A 133 -13.37 -0.84 5.27
CA HIS A 133 -14.17 -0.42 6.42
C HIS A 133 -15.35 -1.35 6.73
N PHE A 134 -15.70 -2.25 5.81
CA PHE A 134 -16.92 -3.06 5.85
C PHE A 134 -16.65 -4.54 5.56
N GLU A 135 -15.42 -5.03 5.83
CA GLU A 135 -15.02 -6.40 5.45
C GLU A 135 -15.99 -7.46 5.99
N THR A 136 -16.38 -7.34 7.26
CA THR A 136 -17.30 -8.27 7.93
C THR A 136 -18.70 -8.21 7.31
N GLU A 137 -19.24 -7.02 7.11
CA GLU A 137 -20.57 -6.82 6.52
C GLU A 137 -20.60 -7.37 5.09
N ILE A 138 -19.56 -7.09 4.29
CA ILE A 138 -19.46 -7.58 2.91
C ILE A 138 -19.41 -9.11 2.87
N GLU A 139 -18.60 -9.75 3.73
CA GLU A 139 -18.51 -11.21 3.79
C GLU A 139 -19.86 -11.86 4.14
N GLN A 140 -20.57 -11.31 5.12
CA GLN A 140 -21.90 -11.78 5.51
C GLN A 140 -22.92 -11.65 4.38
N GLN A 141 -22.92 -10.49 3.71
CA GLN A 141 -23.83 -10.21 2.59
C GLN A 141 -23.59 -11.16 1.40
N LEU A 142 -22.32 -11.38 1.04
CA LEU A 142 -21.96 -12.29 -0.04
C LEU A 142 -22.31 -13.74 0.31
N THR A 143 -22.06 -14.17 1.54
CA THR A 143 -22.45 -15.52 1.99
C THR A 143 -23.97 -15.71 1.83
N HIS A 144 -24.77 -14.80 2.38
CA HIS A 144 -26.23 -14.86 2.25
C HIS A 144 -26.74 -14.80 0.79
N CYS A 145 -26.06 -14.09 -0.11
CA CYS A 145 -26.48 -14.01 -1.51
C CYS A 145 -26.16 -15.28 -2.33
N PHE A 146 -25.20 -16.10 -1.90
CA PHE A 146 -24.69 -17.24 -2.65
C PHE A 146 -24.83 -18.60 -1.92
N ASP A 147 -25.47 -18.62 -0.75
CA ASP A 147 -25.92 -19.84 -0.06
C ASP A 147 -27.06 -20.53 -0.83
#